data_AF-A0A6G2QUH3-F1
#
_entry.id   AF-A0A6G2QUH3-F1
#
_cell.length_a   1.000
_cell.length_b   1.000
_cell.length_c   1.000
_cell.angle_alpha   90.00
_cell.angle_beta   90.00
_cell.angle_gamma   90.00
#
_symmetry.space_group_name_H-M   'P 1'
#
loop_
_entity.id
_entity.type
_entity.pdbx_description
1 polymer ?
#
loop_
_entity_poly.entity_id
_entity_poly.type
_entity_poly.pdbx_seq_one_letter_code
_entity_poly.pdbx_strand_id
1 'polypeptide(L)'
;MTAHPTLAELAGRVTADRGRPAYGHDALITCDRLVRVFTADGVEVQALQGLDLLVSEGELMALVGASGSGKSTLMNILAGLDTPTAGAARVAGRDLLTMTARDRLAYRREVVGFVWQQTSRNLLPYLTSSQNVALPMQLAGSRGRSRAARRARAERALELLELLEVADCRDRRPHEMSGGQQQRVAIA
;
A
#
# COMPACT_ATOMS: atom_id res chain seq x y z
N MET A 1 -25.51 13.29 40.38
CA MET A 1 -24.09 13.61 40.64
C MET A 1 -23.24 12.45 40.12
N THR A 2 -22.77 12.53 38.88
CA THR A 2 -21.81 11.55 38.34
C THR A 2 -20.45 11.87 38.94
N ALA A 3 -19.97 11.01 39.85
CA ALA A 3 -18.65 11.15 40.45
C ALA A 3 -17.59 11.14 39.35
N HIS A 4 -16.80 12.21 39.25
CA HIS A 4 -15.68 12.26 38.32
C HIS A 4 -14.58 11.32 38.81
N PRO A 5 -14.02 10.48 37.92
CA PRO A 5 -12.99 9.54 38.31
C PRO A 5 -11.75 10.29 38.81
N THR A 6 -11.16 9.77 39.89
CA THR A 6 -9.95 10.31 40.50
C THR A 6 -8.73 10.06 39.62
N LEU A 7 -7.67 10.87 39.80
CA LEU A 7 -6.41 10.72 39.06
C LEU A 7 -5.80 9.31 39.23
N ALA A 8 -5.94 8.70 40.41
CA ALA A 8 -5.48 7.35 40.70
C ALA A 8 -6.27 6.29 39.91
N GLU A 9 -7.58 6.47 39.77
CA GLU A 9 -8.42 5.58 38.95
C GLU A 9 -8.13 5.74 37.45
N LEU A 10 -7.89 6.98 36.99
CA LEU A 10 -7.46 7.25 35.62
C LEU A 10 -6.07 6.65 35.34
N ALA A 11 -5.12 6.79 36.25
CA ALA A 11 -3.79 6.18 36.14
C ALA A 11 -3.86 4.66 36.13
N GLY A 12 -4.68 4.06 37.01
CA GLY A 12 -4.94 2.62 37.05
C GLY A 12 -5.54 2.08 35.74
N ARG A 13 -6.47 2.83 35.13
CA ARG A 13 -7.03 2.52 33.81
C ARG A 13 -5.98 2.59 32.70
N VAL A 14 -5.12 3.61 32.71
CA VAL A 14 -4.01 3.74 31.73
C VAL A 14 -3.00 2.60 31.89
N THR A 15 -2.66 2.19 33.11
CA THR A 15 -1.76 1.04 33.33
C THR A 15 -2.37 -0.30 32.94
N ALA A 16 -3.68 -0.49 33.16
CA ALA A 16 -4.39 -1.68 32.73
C ALA A 16 -4.55 -1.74 31.20
N ASP A 17 -4.71 -0.58 30.56
CA ASP A 17 -4.81 -0.45 29.10
C ASP A 17 -3.46 -0.68 28.39
N ARG A 18 -2.34 -0.28 29.01
CA ARG A 18 -0.98 -0.55 28.51
C ARG A 18 -0.65 -2.04 28.34
N GLY A 19 -1.34 -2.92 29.07
CA GLY A 19 -1.19 -4.37 28.96
C GLY A 19 -2.19 -5.04 28.02
N ARG A 20 -3.21 -4.31 27.53
CA ARG A 20 -4.13 -4.85 26.53
C ARG A 20 -3.42 -4.81 25.18
N PRO A 21 -3.43 -5.93 24.44
CA PRO A 21 -2.94 -5.88 23.08
C PRO A 21 -3.74 -4.82 22.31
N ALA A 22 -3.03 -3.92 21.63
CA ALA A 22 -3.67 -2.94 20.76
C ALA A 22 -4.58 -3.66 19.75
N TYR A 23 -5.67 -3.00 19.32
CA TYR A 23 -6.57 -3.56 18.32
C TYR A 23 -5.78 -4.09 17.12
N GLY A 24 -5.89 -5.39 16.86
CA GLY A 24 -5.17 -6.05 15.77
C GLY A 24 -3.67 -6.23 15.96
N HIS A 25 -3.17 -6.44 17.19
CA HIS A 25 -1.72 -6.54 17.43
C HIS A 25 -0.97 -7.59 16.60
N ASP A 26 -1.65 -8.66 16.16
CA ASP A 26 -1.11 -9.72 15.30
C ASP A 26 -1.44 -9.52 13.81
N ALA A 27 -2.21 -8.50 13.47
CA ALA A 27 -2.61 -8.24 12.10
C ALA A 27 -1.51 -7.44 11.37
N LEU A 28 -1.26 -7.82 10.11
CA LEU A 28 -0.34 -7.10 9.23
C LEU A 28 -0.91 -5.74 8.84
N ILE A 29 -2.24 -5.66 8.65
CA ILE A 29 -2.97 -4.43 8.34
C ILE A 29 -4.02 -4.20 9.41
N THR A 30 -4.04 -3.00 9.98
CA THR A 30 -5.09 -2.56 10.91
C THR A 30 -5.67 -1.22 10.48
N CYS A 31 -6.99 -1.13 10.52
CA CYS A 31 -7.75 0.12 10.46
C CYS A 31 -8.60 0.18 11.72
N ASP A 32 -8.45 1.24 12.52
CA ASP A 32 -9.30 1.55 13.68
C ASP A 32 -10.06 2.85 13.38
N ARG A 33 -11.38 2.72 13.24
CA ARG A 33 -12.33 3.81 12.98
C ARG A 33 -11.82 4.75 11.88
N LEU A 34 -11.38 4.17 10.77
CA LEU A 34 -10.74 4.91 9.68
C LEU A 34 -11.75 5.83 8.97
N VAL A 35 -11.42 7.12 8.90
CA VAL A 35 -12.27 8.14 8.28
C VAL A 35 -11.52 8.84 7.16
N ARG A 36 -12.21 9.06 6.04
CA ARG A 36 -11.74 9.91 4.95
C ARG A 36 -12.87 10.80 4.46
N VAL A 37 -12.67 12.11 4.56
CA VAL A 37 -13.59 13.15 4.07
C VAL A 37 -12.91 13.91 2.94
N PHE A 38 -13.56 14.02 1.79
CA PHE A 38 -13.18 14.91 0.71
C PHE A 38 -14.00 16.18 0.79
N THR A 39 -13.36 17.34 0.71
CA THR A 39 -14.03 18.64 0.68
C THR A 39 -13.76 19.28 -0.68
N ALA A 40 -14.82 19.57 -1.43
CA ALA A 40 -14.75 20.25 -2.72
C ALA A 40 -15.93 21.22 -2.84
N ASP A 41 -15.66 22.47 -3.23
CA ASP A 41 -16.67 23.52 -3.44
C ASP A 41 -17.69 23.68 -2.29
N GLY A 42 -17.22 23.54 -1.05
CA GLY A 42 -18.06 23.63 0.15
C GLY A 42 -18.91 22.39 0.45
N VAL A 43 -18.82 21.34 -0.37
CA VAL A 43 -19.47 20.06 -0.13
C VAL A 43 -18.47 19.10 0.50
N GLU A 44 -18.85 18.52 1.64
CA GLU A 44 -18.10 17.45 2.29
C GLU A 44 -18.70 16.09 1.94
N VAL A 45 -17.86 15.22 1.37
CA VAL A 45 -18.22 13.84 1.04
C VAL A 45 -17.36 12.90 1.88
N GLN A 46 -18.00 12.15 2.76
CA GLN A 46 -17.34 11.14 3.57
C GLN A 46 -17.20 9.84 2.78
N ALA A 47 -16.00 9.56 2.29
CA ALA A 47 -15.71 8.35 1.53
C ALA A 47 -15.51 7.11 2.42
N LEU A 48 -15.02 7.30 3.65
CA LEU A 48 -14.91 6.25 4.67
C LEU A 48 -15.48 6.76 6.00
N GLN A 49 -16.37 5.98 6.61
CA GLN A 49 -17.19 6.40 7.76
C GLN A 49 -16.85 5.66 9.06
N GLY A 50 -15.57 5.61 9.43
CA GLY A 50 -15.14 4.92 10.65
C GLY A 50 -14.98 3.42 10.41
N LEU A 51 -14.22 3.05 9.38
CA LEU A 51 -14.02 1.66 8.98
C LEU A 51 -13.01 0.95 9.89
N ASP A 52 -13.44 -0.18 10.44
CA ASP A 52 -12.59 -1.13 11.16
C ASP A 52 -12.22 -2.30 10.24
N LEU A 53 -10.93 -2.62 10.16
CA LEU A 53 -10.42 -3.71 9.34
C LEU A 53 -9.19 -4.34 9.98
N LEU A 54 -9.12 -5.65 9.96
CA LEU A 54 -7.95 -6.43 10.33
C LEU A 54 -7.62 -7.40 9.20
N VAL A 55 -6.36 -7.45 8.79
CA VAL A 55 -5.85 -8.42 7.81
C VAL A 55 -4.61 -9.07 8.37
N SER A 56 -4.61 -10.39 8.46
CA SER A 56 -3.50 -11.18 8.99
C SER A 56 -2.35 -11.26 7.98
N GLU A 57 -1.14 -11.54 8.46
CA GLU A 57 -0.02 -11.80 7.54
C GLU A 57 -0.29 -13.04 6.68
N GLY A 58 -0.05 -12.93 5.37
CA GLY A 58 -0.31 -13.99 4.40
C GLY A 58 -1.78 -14.19 4.01
N GLU A 59 -2.70 -13.37 4.53
CA GLU A 59 -4.12 -13.45 4.19
C GLU A 59 -4.40 -12.87 2.80
N LEU A 60 -5.17 -13.60 1.99
CA LEU A 60 -5.74 -13.09 0.75
C LEU A 60 -7.16 -12.60 0.99
N MET A 61 -7.36 -11.28 0.93
CA MET A 61 -8.66 -10.66 1.13
C MET A 61 -9.18 -10.03 -0.17
N ALA A 62 -10.47 -10.23 -0.44
CA ALA A 62 -11.19 -9.57 -1.53
C ALA A 62 -12.17 -8.53 -0.99
N LEU A 63 -12.09 -7.30 -1.49
CA LEU A 63 -12.99 -6.21 -1.12
C LEU A 63 -14.04 -5.98 -2.21
N VAL A 64 -15.31 -6.23 -1.89
CA VAL A 64 -16.44 -6.14 -2.83
C VAL A 64 -17.47 -5.13 -2.34
N GLY A 65 -18.08 -4.37 -3.26
CA GLY A 65 -19.12 -3.40 -2.93
C GLY A 65 -19.48 -2.52 -4.13
N ALA A 66 -20.60 -1.81 -4.04
CA ALA A 66 -21.11 -0.94 -5.11
C ALA A 66 -20.10 0.15 -5.54
N SER A 67 -20.22 0.66 -6.77
CA SER A 67 -19.42 1.82 -7.19
C SER A 67 -19.62 3.00 -6.23
N GLY A 68 -18.55 3.70 -5.87
CA GLY A 68 -18.60 4.82 -4.91
C GLY A 68 -18.57 4.42 -3.42
N SER A 69 -18.56 3.13 -3.07
CA SER A 69 -18.56 2.68 -1.66
C SER A 69 -17.23 2.89 -0.89
N GLY A 70 -16.30 3.69 -1.39
CA GLY A 70 -15.02 3.97 -0.71
C GLY A 70 -13.89 2.94 -0.89
N LYS A 71 -14.09 1.86 -1.67
CA LYS A 71 -13.06 0.81 -1.87
C LYS A 71 -11.73 1.35 -2.41
N SER A 72 -11.78 2.13 -3.48
CA SER A 72 -10.58 2.72 -4.07
C SER A 72 -9.91 3.71 -3.12
N THR A 73 -10.71 4.41 -2.30
CA THR A 73 -10.21 5.28 -1.24
C THR A 73 -9.45 4.49 -0.17
N LEU A 74 -10.01 3.38 0.31
CA LEU A 74 -9.34 2.49 1.26
C LEU A 74 -8.02 1.95 0.67
N MET A 75 -8.05 1.43 -0.57
CA MET A 75 -6.86 0.91 -1.24
C MET A 75 -5.78 1.98 -1.41
N ASN A 76 -6.15 3.23 -1.74
CA ASN A 76 -5.20 4.33 -1.87
C ASN A 76 -4.58 4.72 -0.52
N ILE A 77 -5.35 4.71 0.57
CA ILE A 77 -4.84 4.95 1.92
C ILE A 77 -3.85 3.85 2.30
N LEU A 78 -4.24 2.58 2.17
CA LEU A 78 -3.37 1.43 2.47
C LEU A 78 -2.10 1.43 1.61
N ALA A 79 -2.17 1.90 0.37
CA ALA A 79 -1.01 2.09 -0.50
C ALA A 79 -0.12 3.30 -0.16
N GLY A 80 -0.50 4.11 0.84
CA GLY A 80 0.18 5.34 1.17
C GLY A 80 0.15 6.37 0.04
N LEU A 81 -0.88 6.33 -0.82
CA LEU A 81 -1.14 7.30 -1.89
C LEU A 81 -2.09 8.43 -1.43
N ASP A 82 -2.88 8.16 -0.41
CA ASP A 82 -3.75 9.14 0.26
C ASP A 82 -3.51 9.10 1.78
N THR A 83 -4.00 10.10 2.50
CA THR A 83 -3.88 10.18 3.97
C THR A 83 -5.28 10.19 4.59
N PRO A 84 -5.52 9.41 5.66
CA PRO A 84 -6.78 9.46 6.38
C PRO A 84 -7.07 10.85 6.93
N THR A 85 -8.35 11.21 7.05
CA THR A 85 -8.77 12.44 7.73
C THR A 85 -8.80 12.25 9.24
N ALA A 86 -9.22 11.06 9.71
CA ALA A 86 -9.21 10.68 11.13
C ALA A 86 -9.14 9.15 11.27
N GLY A 87 -9.05 8.68 12.52
CA GLY A 87 -8.83 7.27 12.83
C GLY A 87 -7.36 6.88 12.70
N ALA A 88 -7.09 5.57 12.69
CA ALA A 88 -5.75 5.04 12.51
C ALA A 88 -5.71 3.97 11.41
N ALA A 89 -4.63 3.96 10.62
CA ALA A 89 -4.33 2.91 9.67
C ALA A 89 -2.86 2.52 9.81
N ARG A 90 -2.58 1.23 10.00
CA ARG A 90 -1.23 0.68 10.10
C ARG A 90 -1.04 -0.48 9.15
N VAL A 91 0.15 -0.56 8.55
CA VAL A 91 0.54 -1.65 7.65
C VAL A 91 1.98 -2.03 7.95
N ALA A 92 2.23 -3.32 8.23
CA ALA A 92 3.55 -3.84 8.60
C ALA A 92 4.24 -3.00 9.69
N GLY A 93 3.48 -2.64 10.73
CA GLY A 93 3.94 -1.82 11.85
C GLY A 93 4.12 -0.32 11.55
N ARG A 94 3.86 0.14 10.31
CA ARG A 94 4.00 1.55 9.91
C ARG A 94 2.66 2.28 10.02
N ASP A 95 2.63 3.39 10.73
CA ASP A 95 1.44 4.24 10.90
C ASP A 95 1.28 5.24 9.74
N LEU A 96 0.22 5.08 8.94
CA LEU A 96 0.02 5.79 7.69
C LEU A 96 -0.42 7.25 7.86
N LEU A 97 -0.96 7.60 9.04
CA LEU A 97 -1.39 8.96 9.34
C LEU A 97 -0.20 9.86 9.69
N THR A 98 0.77 9.31 10.42
CA THR A 98 1.91 10.07 10.96
C THR A 98 3.14 10.09 10.06
N MET A 99 3.15 9.32 8.97
CA MET A 99 4.25 9.29 8.00
C MET A 99 4.56 10.67 7.40
N THR A 100 5.83 11.05 7.45
CA THR A 100 6.35 12.15 6.64
C THR A 100 6.37 11.76 5.15
N ALA A 101 6.60 12.73 4.26
CA ALA A 101 6.77 12.45 2.84
C ALA A 101 7.93 11.48 2.55
N ARG A 102 9.01 11.53 3.36
CA ARG A 102 10.14 10.61 3.25
C ARG A 102 9.76 9.20 3.69
N ASP A 103 9.05 9.07 4.81
CA ASP A 103 8.60 7.76 5.31
C ASP A 103 7.64 7.10 4.34
N ARG A 104 6.72 7.88 3.76
CA ARG A 104 5.76 7.42 2.76
C ARG A 104 6.43 6.96 1.48
N LEU A 105 7.51 7.62 1.06
CA LEU A 105 8.32 7.18 -0.08
C LEU A 105 9.03 5.85 0.21
N ALA A 106 9.63 5.70 1.40
CA ALA A 106 10.26 4.43 1.80
C ALA A 106 9.23 3.31 1.90
N TYR A 107 8.07 3.58 2.51
CA TYR A 107 6.95 2.66 2.62
C TYR A 107 6.50 2.09 1.26
N ARG A 108 6.28 2.95 0.26
CA ARG A 108 5.91 2.51 -1.11
C ARG A 108 7.02 1.81 -1.87
N ARG A 109 8.27 1.88 -1.40
CA ARG A 109 9.42 1.20 -2.03
C ARG A 109 9.70 -0.16 -1.42
N GLU A 110 9.43 -0.31 -0.13
CA GLU A 110 9.92 -1.44 0.67
C GLU A 110 8.79 -2.34 1.19
N VAL A 111 7.57 -1.81 1.32
CA VAL A 111 6.47 -2.50 2.03
C VAL A 111 5.30 -2.81 1.11
N VAL A 112 4.89 -1.88 0.24
CA VAL A 112 3.69 -2.05 -0.58
C VAL A 112 3.98 -1.98 -2.07
N GLY A 113 3.59 -3.02 -2.79
CA GLY A 113 3.37 -3.01 -4.23
C GLY A 113 1.92 -2.63 -4.56
N PHE A 114 1.71 -1.86 -5.63
CA PHE A 114 0.38 -1.41 -6.03
C PHE A 114 0.18 -1.57 -7.53
N VAL A 115 -0.95 -2.17 -7.91
CA VAL A 115 -1.35 -2.37 -9.31
C VAL A 115 -2.69 -1.67 -9.54
N TRP A 116 -2.70 -0.68 -10.42
CA TRP A 116 -3.90 0.02 -10.87
C TRP A 116 -4.74 -0.86 -11.82
N GLN A 117 -6.06 -0.68 -11.75
CA GLN A 117 -7.01 -1.32 -12.69
C GLN A 117 -6.73 -0.94 -14.15
N GLN A 118 -6.35 0.31 -14.40
CA GLN A 118 -5.96 0.78 -15.72
C GLN A 118 -4.52 0.38 -16.00
N THR A 119 -4.34 -0.63 -16.84
CA THR A 119 -3.04 -1.27 -17.06
C THR A 119 -1.97 -0.31 -17.57
N SER A 120 -2.35 0.67 -18.38
CA SER A 120 -1.46 1.70 -18.92
C SER A 120 -0.83 2.61 -17.84
N ARG A 121 -1.40 2.67 -16.63
CA ARG A 121 -0.85 3.45 -15.51
C ARG A 121 0.24 2.71 -14.74
N ASN A 122 0.32 1.39 -14.90
CA ASN A 122 1.28 0.57 -14.17
C ASN A 122 2.69 0.61 -14.79
N LEU A 123 2.80 0.95 -16.07
CA LEU A 123 4.03 0.84 -16.84
C LEU A 123 4.46 2.20 -17.41
N LEU A 124 5.76 2.46 -17.40
CA LEU A 124 6.35 3.60 -18.10
C LEU A 124 6.39 3.31 -19.60
N PRO A 125 5.76 4.16 -20.45
CA PRO A 125 5.49 3.84 -21.85
C PRO A 125 6.73 3.80 -22.73
N TYR A 126 7.83 4.42 -22.30
CA TYR A 126 9.10 4.49 -23.01
C TYR A 126 10.13 3.45 -22.55
N LEU A 127 9.81 2.67 -21.51
CA LEU A 127 10.65 1.57 -21.03
C LEU A 127 10.15 0.23 -21.58
N THR A 128 11.07 -0.71 -21.78
CA THR A 128 10.71 -2.12 -22.07
C THR A 128 10.12 -2.79 -20.83
N SER A 129 9.49 -3.96 -21.00
CA SER A 129 8.98 -4.76 -19.87
C SER A 129 10.07 -5.07 -18.85
N SER A 130 11.23 -5.55 -19.30
CA SER A 130 12.38 -5.82 -18.43
C SER A 130 12.87 -4.59 -17.67
N GLN A 131 12.85 -3.41 -18.31
CA GLN A 131 13.23 -2.15 -17.67
C GLN A 131 12.20 -1.68 -16.64
N ASN A 132 10.90 -1.85 -16.93
CA ASN A 132 9.83 -1.54 -15.98
C ASN A 132 9.95 -2.39 -14.72
N VAL A 133 10.09 -3.71 -14.86
CA VAL A 133 10.26 -4.64 -13.73
C VAL A 133 11.55 -4.34 -12.96
N ALA A 134 12.63 -3.98 -13.65
CA ALA A 134 13.90 -3.67 -12.99
C ALA A 134 13.91 -2.32 -12.25
N LEU A 135 13.02 -1.38 -12.60
CA LEU A 135 13.06 -0.01 -12.08
C LEU A 135 12.77 0.08 -10.56
N PRO A 136 11.73 -0.56 -10.00
CA PRO A 136 11.52 -0.58 -8.55
C PRO A 136 12.75 -1.09 -7.77
N MET A 137 13.41 -2.14 -8.26
CA MET A 137 14.64 -2.67 -7.66
C MET A 137 15.82 -1.68 -7.70
N GLN A 138 15.86 -0.81 -8.72
CA GLN A 138 16.83 0.29 -8.79
C GLN A 138 16.52 1.39 -7.78
N LEU A 139 15.25 1.70 -7.58
CA LEU A 139 14.77 2.77 -6.70
C LEU A 139 14.78 2.38 -5.21
N ALA A 140 14.68 1.09 -4.89
CA ALA A 140 14.77 0.54 -3.53
C ALA A 140 16.19 0.64 -2.91
N GLY A 141 17.13 1.29 -3.58
CA GLY A 141 18.42 1.63 -2.98
C GLY A 141 19.41 0.47 -2.90
N SER A 142 19.29 -0.54 -3.77
CA SER A 142 20.38 -1.50 -4.00
C SER A 142 21.66 -0.73 -4.36
N ARG A 143 22.56 -0.59 -3.37
CA ARG A 143 23.68 0.37 -3.28
C ARG A 143 24.83 0.14 -4.28
N GLY A 144 24.55 -0.48 -5.42
CA GLY A 144 25.51 -0.72 -6.48
C GLY A 144 25.08 -0.07 -7.79
N ARG A 145 25.79 0.99 -8.20
CA ARG A 145 25.91 1.32 -9.63
C ARG A 145 26.89 0.37 -10.34
N SER A 146 27.42 -0.62 -9.62
CA SER A 146 28.33 -1.62 -10.15
C SER A 146 27.67 -2.41 -11.27
N ARG A 147 28.51 -2.87 -12.20
CA ARG A 147 28.09 -3.74 -13.30
C ARG A 147 27.43 -5.02 -12.78
N ALA A 148 27.92 -5.56 -11.66
CA ALA A 148 27.35 -6.75 -11.01
C ALA A 148 25.91 -6.50 -10.51
N ALA A 149 25.67 -5.40 -9.80
CA ALA A 149 24.31 -5.07 -9.31
C ALA A 149 23.32 -4.81 -10.44
N ARG A 150 23.78 -4.22 -11.55
CA ARG A 150 22.95 -4.06 -12.75
C ARG A 150 22.57 -5.41 -13.37
N ARG A 151 23.53 -6.33 -13.45
CA ARG A 151 23.30 -7.69 -13.98
C ARG A 151 22.32 -8.47 -13.12
N ALA A 152 22.51 -8.47 -11.80
CA ALA A 152 21.61 -9.16 -10.87
C ALA A 152 20.16 -8.66 -10.97
N ARG A 153 19.93 -7.36 -11.14
CA ARG A 153 18.57 -6.81 -11.36
C ARG A 153 17.97 -7.23 -12.69
N ALA A 154 18.78 -7.32 -13.75
CA ALA A 154 18.31 -7.77 -15.05
C ALA A 154 17.95 -9.26 -15.04
N GLU A 155 18.77 -10.09 -14.39
CA GLU A 155 18.49 -11.51 -14.15
C GLU A 155 17.21 -11.67 -13.34
N ARG A 156 17.07 -10.93 -12.23
CA ARG A 156 15.86 -10.97 -11.41
C ARG A 156 14.61 -10.52 -12.17
N ALA A 157 14.72 -9.48 -13.00
CA ALA A 157 13.61 -9.03 -13.83
C ALA A 157 13.19 -10.11 -14.84
N LEU A 158 14.14 -10.83 -15.43
CA LEU A 158 13.85 -11.93 -16.33
C LEU A 158 13.16 -13.09 -15.60
N GLU A 159 13.66 -13.49 -14.42
CA GLU A 159 13.02 -14.53 -13.58
C GLU A 159 11.54 -14.20 -13.27
N LEU A 160 11.24 -12.94 -12.95
CA LEU A 160 9.87 -12.49 -12.65
C LEU A 160 8.98 -12.53 -13.90
N LEU A 161 9.52 -12.13 -15.06
CA LEU A 161 8.80 -12.22 -16.33
C LEU A 161 8.57 -13.68 -16.76
N GLU A 162 9.50 -14.58 -16.49
CA GLU A 162 9.34 -16.02 -16.71
C GLU A 162 8.27 -16.61 -15.79
N LEU A 163 8.29 -16.27 -14.50
CA LEU A 163 7.30 -16.70 -13.52
C LEU A 163 5.87 -16.31 -13.91
N LEU A 164 5.70 -15.14 -14.53
CA LEU A 164 4.40 -14.66 -15.00
C LEU A 164 4.11 -14.99 -16.47
N GLU A 165 4.92 -15.84 -17.09
CA GLU A 165 4.73 -16.33 -18.46
C GLU A 165 4.64 -15.20 -19.51
N VAL A 166 5.49 -14.19 -19.37
CA VAL A 166 5.59 -13.00 -20.25
C VAL A 166 7.04 -12.66 -20.63
N ALA A 167 7.96 -13.61 -20.51
CA ALA A 167 9.37 -13.43 -20.88
C ALA A 167 9.56 -13.09 -22.38
N ASP A 168 8.65 -13.53 -23.25
CA ASP A 168 8.61 -13.18 -24.68
C ASP A 168 8.37 -11.67 -24.93
N CYS A 169 7.87 -10.96 -23.91
CA CYS A 169 7.61 -9.52 -23.93
C CYS A 169 8.75 -8.69 -23.33
N ARG A 170 9.87 -9.31 -22.91
CA ARG A 170 10.95 -8.64 -22.16
C ARG A 170 11.48 -7.36 -22.81
N ASP A 171 11.56 -7.34 -24.14
CA ASP A 171 12.12 -6.26 -24.95
C ASP A 171 11.02 -5.36 -25.54
N ARG A 172 9.74 -5.72 -25.35
CA ARG A 172 8.59 -4.96 -25.83
C ARG A 172 8.28 -3.79 -24.90
N ARG A 173 7.82 -2.70 -25.47
CA ARG A 173 7.23 -1.54 -24.78
C ARG A 173 5.73 -1.75 -24.57
N PRO A 174 5.09 -1.01 -23.64
CA PRO A 174 3.67 -1.21 -23.32
C PRO A 174 2.71 -1.21 -24.51
N HIS A 175 2.92 -0.34 -25.50
CA HIS A 175 2.06 -0.26 -26.68
C HIS A 175 2.18 -1.46 -27.64
N GLU A 176 3.20 -2.29 -27.48
CA GLU A 176 3.47 -3.50 -28.28
C GLU A 176 2.92 -4.77 -27.60
N MET A 177 2.26 -4.62 -26.46
CA MET A 177 1.73 -5.70 -25.63
C MET A 177 0.22 -5.66 -25.53
N SER A 178 -0.41 -6.83 -25.44
CA SER A 178 -1.83 -6.94 -25.10
C SER A 178 -2.10 -6.43 -23.68
N GLY A 179 -3.35 -6.07 -23.37
CA GLY A 179 -3.73 -5.62 -22.02
C GLY A 179 -3.41 -6.65 -20.93
N GLY A 180 -3.62 -7.95 -21.22
CA GLY A 180 -3.29 -9.03 -20.29
C GLY A 180 -1.77 -9.24 -20.11
N GLN A 181 -0.97 -9.02 -21.16
CA GLN A 181 0.49 -9.00 -21.05
C GLN A 181 0.96 -7.82 -20.21
N GLN A 182 0.45 -6.62 -20.47
CA GLN A 182 0.77 -5.43 -19.67
C GLN A 182 0.41 -5.64 -18.18
N GLN A 183 -0.70 -6.32 -17.88
CA GLN A 183 -1.13 -6.56 -16.50
C GLN A 183 -0.18 -7.53 -15.78
N ARG A 184 0.23 -8.61 -16.46
CA ARG A 184 1.21 -9.54 -15.90
C ARG A 184 2.58 -8.88 -15.73
N VAL A 185 3.04 -8.10 -16.70
CA VAL A 185 4.28 -7.31 -16.56
C VAL A 185 4.21 -6.31 -15.41
N ALA A 186 3.03 -5.76 -15.10
CA ALA A 186 2.84 -4.86 -13.95
C ALA A 186 2.83 -5.57 -12.59
N ILE A 187 2.52 -6.87 -12.55
CA ILE A 187 2.56 -7.69 -11.33
C ILE A 187 3.99 -8.17 -11.05
N ALA A 188 4.81 -8.36 -12.09
CA ALA A 188 6.24 -8.68 -12.00
C ALA A 188 7.03 -7.51 -11.39
#